data_AF-A0A1X2IHQ3-F1
#
_entry.id   AF-A0A1X2IHQ3-F1
#
_cell.length_a   1.000
_cell.length_b   1.000
_cell.length_c   1.000
_cell.angle_alpha   90.00
_cell.angle_beta   90.00
_cell.angle_gamma   90.00
#
_symmetry.space_group_name_H-M   'P 1'
#
loop_
_entity.id
_entity.type
_entity.pdbx_description
1 polymer ?
#
loop_
_entity_poly.entity_id
_entity_poly.type
_entity_poly.pdbx_seq_one_letter_code
_entity_poly.pdbx_strand_id
1 'polypeptide(L)'
;MDEDHKEKYTKLKKRIRDIERENDFLHVRIHKARKSVRRLRLERTFLLDRIEKTNHHYSVDESEEGLSEQEHTVIPVINHKAAVAKPKKKKDPNAPKGPGNVFFLFCRLQRDKIKDEHPDERSLGEVTKLLSAKWKSLDVDEKKVYQDMYQKELEEYEMAMKSYNNSNTHHPHPHHHHQGMDEDNGLSSGAPSPGP
;
A
#
# COMPACT_ATOMS: atom_id res chain seq x y z
N MET A 1 -25.82 38.23 -47.40
CA MET A 1 -26.93 37.74 -46.57
C MET A 1 -26.85 36.23 -46.33
N ASP A 2 -26.53 35.41 -47.33
CA ASP A 2 -26.55 33.94 -47.16
C ASP A 2 -25.35 33.36 -46.37
N GLU A 3 -24.18 34.00 -46.44
CA GLU A 3 -22.96 33.43 -45.86
C GLU A 3 -22.90 33.55 -44.33
N ASP A 4 -23.38 34.66 -43.77
CA ASP A 4 -23.48 34.85 -42.32
C ASP A 4 -24.46 33.86 -41.67
N HIS A 5 -25.55 33.53 -42.36
CA HIS A 5 -26.52 32.54 -41.89
C HIS A 5 -25.95 31.12 -41.92
N LYS A 6 -25.17 30.77 -42.95
CA LYS A 6 -24.43 29.50 -42.99
C LYS A 6 -23.40 29.40 -41.88
N GLU A 7 -22.67 30.48 -41.60
CA GLU A 7 -21.69 30.50 -40.52
C GLU A 7 -22.37 30.37 -39.14
N LYS A 8 -23.49 31.06 -38.93
CA LYS A 8 -24.29 30.93 -37.71
C LYS A 8 -24.83 29.50 -37.54
N TYR A 9 -25.31 28.88 -38.62
CA TYR A 9 -25.77 27.49 -38.62
C TYR A 9 -24.64 26.51 -38.26
N THR A 10 -23.45 26.66 -38.86
CA THR A 10 -22.31 25.78 -38.56
C THR A 10 -21.81 25.93 -37.12
N LYS A 11 -21.75 27.16 -36.62
CA LYS A 11 -21.44 27.46 -35.20
C LYS A 11 -22.45 26.80 -34.26
N LEU A 12 -23.75 26.93 -34.55
CA LEU A 12 -24.80 26.33 -33.74
C LEU A 12 -24.74 24.80 -33.76
N LYS A 13 -24.54 24.20 -34.93
CA LYS A 13 -24.37 22.74 -35.08
C LYS A 13 -23.14 22.21 -34.37
N LYS A 14 -22.04 22.98 -34.30
CA LYS A 14 -20.87 22.63 -33.49
C LYS A 14 -21.20 22.69 -32.00
N ARG A 15 -21.84 23.78 -31.56
CA ARG A 15 -22.21 23.97 -30.16
C ARG A 15 -23.13 22.87 -29.63
N ILE A 16 -24.12 22.45 -30.43
CA ILE A 16 -25.02 21.33 -30.09
C ILE A 16 -24.20 20.05 -29.86
N ARG A 17 -23.32 19.68 -30.80
CA ARG A 17 -22.46 18.49 -30.68
C ARG A 17 -21.50 18.54 -29.49
N ASP A 18 -21.02 19.72 -29.12
CA ASP A 18 -20.17 19.90 -27.94
C ASP A 18 -21.00 19.65 -26.66
N ILE A 19 -22.21 20.21 -26.59
CA ILE A 19 -23.12 20.03 -25.45
C ILE A 19 -23.54 18.56 -25.31
N GLU A 20 -23.86 17.88 -26.40
CA GLU A 20 -24.23 16.45 -26.39
C GLU A 20 -23.10 15.58 -25.81
N ARG A 21 -21.86 15.80 -26.26
CA ARG A 21 -20.68 15.09 -25.73
C ARG A 21 -20.43 15.37 -24.25
N GLU A 22 -20.56 16.63 -23.84
CA GLU A 22 -20.43 17.02 -22.43
C GLU A 22 -21.52 16.32 -21.59
N ASN A 23 -22.75 16.24 -22.09
CA ASN A 23 -23.86 15.60 -21.42
C ASN A 23 -23.63 14.09 -21.24
N ASP A 24 -23.15 13.39 -22.28
CA ASP A 24 -22.76 11.99 -22.19
C ASP A 24 -21.68 11.75 -21.13
N PHE A 25 -20.68 12.64 -21.09
CA PHE A 25 -19.62 12.58 -20.10
C PHE A 25 -20.14 12.79 -18.67
N LEU A 26 -20.99 13.81 -18.46
CA LEU A 26 -21.63 14.09 -17.17
C LEU A 26 -22.51 12.92 -16.74
N HIS A 27 -23.25 12.30 -17.65
CA HIS A 27 -24.07 11.13 -17.36
C HIS A 27 -23.23 9.96 -16.81
N VAL A 28 -22.08 9.67 -17.44
CA VAL A 28 -21.15 8.64 -16.95
C VAL A 28 -20.59 8.98 -15.57
N ARG A 29 -20.24 10.25 -15.32
CA ARG A 29 -19.75 10.70 -14.01
C ARG A 29 -20.80 10.56 -12.93
N ILE A 30 -22.03 10.98 -13.22
CA ILE A 30 -23.18 10.86 -12.32
C ILE A 30 -23.45 9.39 -12.02
N HIS A 31 -23.44 8.52 -13.04
CA HIS A 31 -23.63 7.08 -12.84
C HIS A 31 -22.58 6.50 -11.89
N LYS A 32 -21.30 6.81 -12.09
CA LYS A 32 -20.20 6.37 -11.21
C LYS A 32 -20.34 6.92 -9.79
N ALA A 33 -20.67 8.20 -9.64
CA ALA A 33 -20.90 8.83 -8.35
C ALA A 33 -22.06 8.14 -7.60
N ARG A 34 -23.19 7.89 -8.28
CA ARG A 34 -24.35 7.17 -7.71
C ARG A 34 -23.98 5.76 -7.26
N LYS A 35 -23.16 5.03 -8.04
CA LYS A 35 -22.67 3.70 -7.65
C LYS A 35 -21.77 3.75 -6.42
N SER A 36 -20.89 4.75 -6.32
CA SER A 36 -20.03 4.97 -5.15
C SER A 36 -20.87 5.25 -3.89
N VAL A 37 -21.84 6.16 -4.00
CA VAL A 37 -22.77 6.49 -2.91
C VAL A 37 -23.56 5.26 -2.47
N ARG A 38 -24.06 4.44 -3.41
CA ARG A 38 -24.75 3.19 -3.08
C ARG A 38 -23.86 2.24 -2.28
N ARG A 39 -22.59 2.09 -2.68
CA ARG A 39 -21.62 1.26 -1.95
C ARG A 39 -21.41 1.76 -0.52
N LEU A 40 -21.15 3.05 -0.35
CA LEU A 40 -20.95 3.67 0.97
C LEU A 40 -22.19 3.55 1.85
N ARG A 41 -23.40 3.63 1.26
CA ARG A 41 -24.65 3.41 1.99
C ARG A 41 -24.75 1.98 2.52
N LEU A 42 -24.39 0.98 1.72
CA LEU A 42 -24.38 -0.43 2.14
C LEU A 42 -23.35 -0.68 3.25
N GLU A 43 -22.16 -0.10 3.12
CA GLU A 43 -21.12 -0.17 4.15
C GLU A 43 -21.60 0.47 5.46
N ARG A 44 -22.20 1.66 5.38
CA ARG A 44 -22.81 2.33 6.53
C ARG A 44 -23.89 1.47 7.20
N THR A 45 -24.81 0.89 6.44
CA THR A 45 -25.86 0.03 7.01
C THR A 45 -25.29 -1.21 7.68
N PHE A 46 -24.24 -1.81 7.11
CA PHE A 46 -23.59 -2.96 7.72
C PHE A 46 -22.87 -2.61 9.02
N LEU A 47 -22.18 -1.47 9.06
CA LEU A 47 -21.51 -0.99 10.27
C LEU A 47 -22.52 -0.63 11.36
N LEU A 48 -23.64 -0.01 11.01
CA LEU A 48 -24.72 0.28 11.96
C LEU A 48 -25.33 -0.99 12.53
N ASP A 49 -25.68 -1.98 11.68
CA ASP A 49 -26.18 -3.29 12.14
C ASP A 49 -25.17 -4.00 13.05
N ARG A 50 -23.87 -3.92 12.73
CA ARG A 50 -22.80 -4.46 13.58
C ARG A 50 -22.75 -3.74 14.92
N ILE A 51 -22.79 -2.41 14.93
CA ILE A 51 -22.78 -1.60 16.16
C ILE A 51 -24.02 -1.90 16.99
N GLU A 52 -25.21 -1.90 16.38
CA GLU A 52 -26.49 -2.24 17.02
C GLU A 52 -26.44 -3.65 17.65
N LYS A 53 -25.83 -4.63 16.98
CA LYS A 53 -25.63 -5.98 17.55
C LYS A 53 -24.70 -5.98 18.76
N THR A 54 -23.57 -5.26 18.70
CA THR A 54 -22.70 -5.08 19.88
C THR A 54 -23.39 -4.30 21.01
N ASN A 55 -24.26 -3.35 20.68
CA ASN A 55 -24.99 -2.56 21.67
C ASN A 55 -26.16 -3.36 22.27
N HIS A 56 -26.77 -4.26 21.51
CA HIS A 56 -27.83 -5.17 21.97
C HIS A 56 -27.30 -6.26 22.90
N HIS A 57 -26.03 -6.68 22.74
CA HIS A 57 -25.34 -7.56 23.68
C HIS A 57 -25.12 -6.89 25.06
N TYR A 58 -25.18 -5.57 25.13
CA TYR A 58 -24.96 -4.78 26.36
C TYR A 58 -26.25 -4.40 27.10
N SER A 59 -27.43 -4.89 26.67
CA SER A 59 -28.74 -4.49 27.22
C SER A 59 -29.52 -5.62 27.90
N VAL A 60 -28.91 -6.79 28.15
CA VAL A 60 -29.52 -7.83 28.99
C VAL A 60 -28.69 -7.97 30.26
N ASP A 61 -29.36 -7.63 31.37
CA ASP A 61 -28.99 -7.74 32.78
C ASP A 61 -28.11 -6.62 33.38
N GLU A 62 -28.80 -5.55 33.79
CA GLU A 62 -28.30 -4.66 34.83
C GLU A 62 -28.62 -5.31 36.19
N SER A 63 -27.76 -6.24 36.63
CA SER A 63 -27.61 -6.57 38.03
C SER A 63 -26.13 -6.88 38.31
N GLU A 64 -25.56 -6.15 39.27
CA GLU A 64 -24.15 -6.14 39.61
C GLU A 64 -23.59 -7.54 39.91
N GLU A 65 -22.44 -7.88 39.31
CA GLU A 65 -21.20 -8.24 40.01
C GLU A 65 -20.11 -8.65 39.00
N GLY A 66 -18.93 -8.06 39.13
CA GLY A 66 -17.64 -8.78 39.05
C GLY A 66 -17.16 -9.38 37.72
N LEU A 67 -15.93 -8.96 37.37
CA LEU A 67 -14.88 -9.74 36.70
C LEU A 67 -14.82 -9.74 35.17
N SER A 68 -13.57 -9.64 34.73
CA SER A 68 -13.10 -9.59 33.37
C SER A 68 -13.54 -10.78 32.53
N GLU A 69 -14.40 -10.53 31.55
CA GLU A 69 -14.53 -11.38 30.37
C GLU A 69 -14.19 -10.54 29.14
N GLN A 70 -12.93 -10.62 28.74
CA GLN A 70 -12.49 -10.07 27.46
C GLN A 70 -12.96 -11.04 26.37
N GLU A 71 -14.23 -10.92 25.99
CA GLU A 71 -14.89 -11.75 25.00
C GLU A 71 -14.08 -11.73 23.69
N HIS A 72 -13.71 -12.93 23.25
CA HIS A 72 -12.95 -13.18 22.03
C HIS A 72 -13.81 -12.80 20.82
N THR A 73 -13.69 -11.55 20.36
CA THR A 73 -14.35 -11.11 19.13
C THR A 73 -13.82 -11.91 17.94
N VAL A 74 -14.57 -12.95 17.54
CA VAL A 74 -14.39 -13.63 16.26
C VAL A 74 -14.74 -12.60 15.18
N ILE A 75 -13.73 -11.90 14.68
CA ILE A 75 -13.86 -11.10 13.47
C ILE A 75 -14.24 -12.07 12.34
N PRO A 76 -15.42 -11.93 11.71
CA PRO A 76 -15.76 -12.77 10.58
C PRO A 76 -14.74 -12.49 9.48
N VAL A 77 -14.04 -13.55 9.04
CA VAL A 77 -13.07 -13.49 7.95
C VAL A 77 -13.78 -13.02 6.69
N ILE A 78 -13.66 -11.73 6.37
CA ILE A 78 -14.11 -11.20 5.10
C ILE A 78 -13.18 -11.80 4.05
N ASN A 79 -13.70 -12.77 3.29
CA ASN A 79 -13.00 -13.34 2.14
C ASN A 79 -12.80 -12.22 1.11
N HIS A 80 -11.59 -11.65 1.07
CA HIS A 80 -11.21 -10.68 0.06
C HIS A 80 -11.14 -11.37 -1.29
N LYS A 81 -12.27 -11.47 -2.00
CA LYS A 81 -12.26 -11.80 -3.43
C LYS A 81 -11.31 -10.84 -4.13
N ALA A 82 -10.34 -11.42 -4.85
CA ALA A 82 -9.20 -10.78 -5.49
C ALA A 82 -9.53 -9.39 -6.07
N ALA A 83 -9.09 -8.34 -5.36
CA ALA A 83 -9.04 -7.01 -5.91
C ALA A 83 -7.92 -6.98 -6.94
N VAL A 84 -8.28 -6.74 -8.21
CA VAL A 84 -7.31 -6.52 -9.31
C VAL A 84 -6.31 -5.45 -8.88
N ALA A 85 -5.06 -5.88 -8.70
CA ALA A 85 -3.96 -5.03 -8.27
C ALA A 85 -3.71 -3.96 -9.35
N LYS A 86 -3.97 -2.70 -9.01
CA LYS A 86 -3.52 -1.57 -9.84
C LYS A 86 -1.98 -1.56 -9.85
N PRO A 87 -1.33 -1.30 -11.00
CA PRO A 87 0.12 -1.23 -11.07
C PRO A 87 0.63 -0.14 -10.12
N LYS A 88 1.41 -0.54 -9.11
CA LYS A 88 2.05 0.39 -8.19
C LYS A 88 3.12 1.15 -8.99
N LYS A 89 3.03 2.49 -9.01
CA LYS A 89 4.11 3.35 -9.51
C LYS A 89 5.41 2.95 -8.80
N LYS A 90 6.52 2.86 -9.54
CA LYS A 90 7.86 2.58 -8.98
C LYS A 90 8.11 3.63 -7.89
N LYS A 91 8.24 3.19 -6.64
CA LYS A 91 8.65 4.07 -5.54
C LYS A 91 10.10 4.47 -5.82
N ASP A 92 10.44 5.75 -5.60
CA ASP A 92 11.81 6.22 -5.73
C ASP A 92 12.75 5.34 -4.89
N PRO A 93 13.85 4.80 -5.47
CA PRO A 93 14.76 3.90 -4.76
C PRO A 93 15.41 4.53 -3.52
N ASN A 94 15.48 5.87 -3.48
CA ASN A 94 16.14 6.63 -2.42
C ASN A 94 15.19 7.08 -1.31
N ALA A 95 13.88 6.88 -1.47
CA ALA A 95 12.93 7.22 -0.42
C ALA A 95 13.07 6.22 0.75
N PRO A 96 13.18 6.70 2.00
CA PRO A 96 13.10 5.82 3.17
C PRO A 96 11.85 4.92 3.04
N LYS A 97 11.98 3.65 3.40
CA LYS A 97 10.84 2.72 3.39
C LYS A 97 10.17 2.77 4.76
N GLY A 98 8.87 3.06 4.77
CA GLY A 98 8.10 3.12 6.01
C GLY A 98 8.18 1.81 6.80
N PRO A 99 8.09 1.87 8.15
CA PRO A 99 8.05 0.67 8.96
C PRO A 99 6.85 -0.19 8.56
N GLY A 100 7.02 -1.51 8.58
CA GLY A 100 5.90 -2.43 8.41
C GLY A 100 4.99 -2.37 9.63
N ASN A 101 3.69 -2.69 9.48
CA ASN A 101 2.76 -2.80 10.61
C ASN A 101 3.36 -3.62 11.77
N VAL A 102 2.93 -3.40 13.01
CA VAL A 102 3.40 -4.08 14.23
C VAL A 102 3.54 -5.60 14.06
N PHE A 103 2.59 -6.26 13.39
CA PHE A 103 2.69 -7.70 13.08
C PHE A 103 3.86 -8.05 12.15
N PHE A 104 4.18 -7.22 11.15
CA PHE A 104 5.36 -7.42 10.30
C PHE A 104 6.66 -7.24 11.07
N LEU A 105 6.71 -6.29 12.02
CA LEU A 105 7.84 -6.14 12.93
C LEU A 105 8.03 -7.41 13.78
N PHE A 106 6.94 -7.91 14.37
CA PHE A 106 6.95 -9.20 15.08
C PHE A 106 7.45 -10.34 14.19
N CYS A 107 6.92 -10.48 12.96
CA CYS A 107 7.35 -11.50 12.02
C CYS A 107 8.85 -11.38 11.69
N ARG A 108 9.36 -10.17 11.49
CA ARG A 108 10.79 -9.94 11.22
C ARG A 108 11.67 -10.42 12.36
N LEU A 109 11.28 -10.14 13.62
CA LEU A 109 12.06 -10.48 14.80
C LEU A 109 11.95 -11.96 15.20
N GLN A 110 10.83 -12.61 14.90
CA GLN A 110 10.53 -13.96 15.36
C GLN A 110 10.70 -15.02 14.28
N ARG A 111 10.77 -14.62 13.00
CA ARG A 111 10.94 -15.57 11.88
C ARG A 111 12.22 -16.38 12.01
N ASP A 112 13.32 -15.77 12.42
CA ASP A 112 14.59 -16.48 12.57
C ASP A 112 14.51 -17.49 13.73
N LYS A 113 13.91 -17.10 14.86
CA LYS A 113 13.65 -17.99 16.00
C LYS A 113 12.77 -19.19 15.61
N ILE A 114 11.66 -18.96 14.91
CA ILE A 114 10.77 -20.04 14.46
C ILE A 114 11.46 -20.94 13.44
N LYS A 115 12.33 -20.38 12.59
CA LYS A 115 13.10 -21.16 11.61
C LYS A 115 14.16 -22.03 12.27
N ASP A 116 14.75 -21.55 13.36
CA ASP A 116 15.73 -22.31 14.15
C ASP A 116 15.06 -23.38 15.02
N GLU A 117 13.88 -23.09 15.58
CA GLU A 117 13.04 -24.04 16.34
C GLU A 117 12.42 -25.12 15.45
N HIS A 118 12.11 -24.79 14.19
CA HIS A 118 11.50 -25.70 13.21
C HIS A 118 12.36 -25.80 11.93
N PRO A 119 13.56 -26.40 11.99
CA PRO A 119 14.46 -26.49 10.85
C PRO A 119 13.89 -27.37 9.71
N ASP A 120 12.93 -28.24 10.01
CA ASP A 120 12.25 -29.10 9.05
C ASP A 120 11.21 -28.34 8.20
N GLU A 121 10.65 -27.26 8.73
CA GLU A 121 9.66 -26.40 8.08
C GLU A 121 10.33 -25.42 7.11
N ARG A 122 10.85 -25.92 5.98
CA ARG A 122 11.52 -25.07 4.96
C ARG A 122 10.55 -24.16 4.21
N SER A 123 9.24 -24.39 4.34
CA SER A 123 8.22 -23.61 3.64
C SER A 123 7.95 -22.28 4.33
N LEU A 124 8.21 -21.19 3.63
CA LEU A 124 7.87 -19.84 4.11
C LEU A 124 6.38 -19.67 4.45
N GLY A 125 5.52 -20.44 3.78
CA GLY A 125 4.08 -20.44 4.05
C GLY A 125 3.75 -20.97 5.45
N GLU A 126 4.36 -22.09 5.85
CA GLU A 126 4.12 -22.71 7.16
C GLU A 126 4.70 -21.87 8.29
N VAL A 127 5.92 -21.33 8.12
CA VAL A 127 6.52 -20.37 9.07
C VAL A 127 5.61 -19.14 9.26
N THR A 128 5.01 -18.63 8.19
CA THR A 128 4.08 -17.49 8.27
C THR A 128 2.80 -17.85 9.02
N LYS A 129 2.27 -19.07 8.86
CA LYS A 129 1.12 -19.55 9.63
C LYS A 129 1.45 -19.68 11.12
N LEU A 130 2.60 -20.26 11.46
CA LEU A 130 3.07 -20.39 12.84
C LEU A 130 3.24 -19.01 13.51
N LEU A 131 3.86 -18.06 12.82
CA LEU A 131 3.97 -16.67 13.30
C LEU A 131 2.60 -16.02 13.50
N SER A 132 1.65 -16.25 12.59
CA SER A 132 0.29 -15.73 12.72
C SER A 132 -0.43 -16.32 13.93
N ALA A 133 -0.22 -17.60 14.23
CA ALA A 133 -0.76 -18.26 15.42
C ALA A 133 -0.11 -17.71 16.70
N LYS A 134 1.22 -17.60 16.74
CA LYS A 134 1.98 -17.08 17.87
C LYS A 134 1.60 -15.63 18.19
N TRP A 135 1.44 -14.78 17.18
CA TRP A 135 0.97 -13.40 17.38
C TRP A 135 -0.42 -13.34 18.01
N LYS A 136 -1.33 -14.23 17.62
CA LYS A 136 -2.67 -14.28 18.21
C LYS A 136 -2.61 -14.72 19.67
N SER A 137 -1.73 -15.66 20.02
CA SER A 137 -1.56 -16.16 21.38
C SER A 137 -0.77 -15.25 22.31
N LEU A 138 -0.04 -14.25 21.81
CA LEU A 138 0.66 -13.28 22.67
C LEU A 138 -0.31 -12.49 23.54
N ASP A 139 0.12 -12.18 24.75
CA ASP A 139 -0.66 -11.35 25.67
C ASP A 139 -0.67 -9.86 25.24
N VAL A 140 -1.57 -9.07 25.83
CA VAL A 140 -1.68 -7.62 25.59
C VAL A 140 -0.37 -6.92 25.96
N ASP A 141 0.26 -7.29 27.07
CA ASP A 141 1.52 -6.68 27.51
C ASP A 141 2.67 -6.98 26.55
N GLU A 142 2.76 -8.21 26.05
CA GLU A 142 3.76 -8.59 25.06
C GLU A 142 3.54 -7.87 23.73
N LYS A 143 2.28 -7.80 23.28
CA LYS A 143 1.89 -7.03 22.09
C LYS A 143 2.23 -5.55 22.23
N LYS A 144 2.10 -4.98 23.43
CA LYS A 144 2.43 -3.58 23.73
C LYS A 144 3.92 -3.30 23.53
N VAL A 145 4.81 -4.20 23.95
CA VAL A 145 6.25 -4.07 23.67
C VAL A 145 6.52 -3.94 22.17
N TYR A 146 5.86 -4.74 21.33
CA TYR A 146 6.00 -4.62 19.88
C TYR A 146 5.38 -3.34 19.32
N GLN A 147 4.29 -2.82 19.92
CA GLN A 147 3.70 -1.53 19.54
C GLN A 147 4.65 -0.38 19.86
N ASP A 148 5.28 -0.39 21.04
CA ASP A 148 6.25 0.62 21.45
C ASP A 148 7.49 0.60 20.54
N MET A 149 7.98 -0.59 20.19
CA MET A 149 9.08 -0.74 19.21
C MET A 149 8.69 -0.22 17.82
N TYR A 150 7.46 -0.51 17.36
CA TYR A 150 6.95 0.01 16.10
C TYR A 150 6.82 1.54 16.10
N GLN A 151 6.34 2.11 17.21
CA GLN A 151 6.23 3.56 17.37
C GLN A 151 7.61 4.23 17.29
N LYS A 152 8.64 3.62 17.88
CA LYS A 152 10.02 4.07 17.75
C LYS A 152 10.54 3.99 16.31
N GLU A 153 10.33 2.87 15.60
CA GLU A 153 10.70 2.77 14.18
C GLU A 153 9.96 3.79 13.30
N LEU A 154 8.72 4.12 13.66
CA LEU A 154 7.92 5.15 12.98
C LEU A 154 8.52 6.55 13.18
N GLU A 155 8.91 6.89 14.40
CA GLU A 155 9.58 8.16 14.70
C GLU A 155 10.92 8.29 13.96
N GLU A 156 11.72 7.22 13.94
CA GLU A 156 12.97 7.17 13.17
C GLU A 156 12.74 7.35 11.66
N TYR A 157 11.71 6.69 11.12
CA TYR A 157 11.30 6.85 9.74
C TYR A 157 10.84 8.29 9.43
N GLU A 158 10.05 8.90 10.31
CA GLU A 158 9.61 10.28 10.15
C GLU A 158 10.78 11.26 10.16
N MET A 159 11.77 11.05 11.04
CA MET A 159 13.01 11.84 11.05
C MET A 159 13.81 11.66 9.75
N ALA A 160 13.99 10.41 9.30
CA ALA A 160 14.66 10.13 8.03
C ALA A 160 13.93 10.75 6.83
N MET A 161 12.60 10.71 6.84
CA MET A 161 11.77 11.30 5.79
C MET A 161 11.83 12.83 5.80
N LYS A 162 11.91 13.47 6.97
CA LYS A 162 12.15 14.92 7.09
C LYS A 162 13.50 15.31 6.49
N SER A 163 14.56 14.55 6.78
CA SER A 163 15.90 14.76 6.19
C SER A 163 15.93 14.51 4.68
N TYR A 164 15.21 13.47 4.20
CA TYR A 164 15.05 13.19 2.77
C TYR A 164 14.31 14.32 2.05
N ASN A 165 13.19 14.80 2.62
CA ASN A 165 12.44 15.91 2.04
C ASN A 165 13.24 17.22 2.02
N ASN A 166 14.06 17.47 3.04
CA ASN A 166 14.92 18.67 3.10
C ASN A 166 16.08 18.60 2.08
N SER A 167 16.70 17.44 1.89
CA SER A 167 17.79 17.23 0.91
C SER A 167 17.31 17.15 -0.54
N ASN A 168 16.07 16.72 -0.79
CA ASN A 168 15.49 16.67 -2.14
C ASN A 168 15.09 18.05 -2.69
N THR A 169 15.28 19.13 -1.91
CA THR A 169 15.18 20.53 -2.40
C THR A 169 16.45 20.99 -3.13
N HIS A 170 17.54 20.22 -3.09
CA HIS A 170 18.82 20.60 -3.68
C HIS A 170 19.51 19.42 -4.41
N HIS A 171 18.98 19.01 -5.57
CA HIS A 171 19.87 18.57 -6.65
C HIS A 171 19.28 18.89 -8.04
N PRO A 172 20.07 19.53 -8.93
CA PRO A 172 19.68 19.84 -10.29
C PRO A 172 19.65 18.58 -11.17
N HIS A 173 18.99 18.73 -12.31
CA HIS A 173 18.96 17.80 -13.43
C HIS A 173 20.34 17.15 -13.70
N PRO A 174 20.46 15.81 -13.79
CA PRO A 174 21.73 15.18 -14.09
C PRO A 174 22.09 15.46 -15.56
N HIS A 175 23.03 16.38 -15.75
CA HIS A 175 23.75 16.58 -17.00
C HIS A 175 24.47 15.27 -17.34
N HIS A 176 24.05 14.58 -18.41
CA HIS A 176 24.77 13.43 -18.95
C HIS A 176 26.18 13.88 -19.36
N HIS A 177 27.19 13.48 -18.60
CA HIS A 177 28.59 13.55 -19.01
C HIS A 177 28.92 12.21 -19.68
N HIS A 178 28.95 12.21 -21.01
CA HIS A 178 29.40 11.09 -21.82
C HIS A 178 30.93 11.05 -21.76
N GLN A 179 31.48 10.14 -20.95
CA GLN A 179 32.91 9.86 -20.91
C GLN A 179 33.15 8.54 -21.63
N GLY A 180 33.86 8.63 -22.76
CA GLY A 180 34.26 7.49 -23.59
C GLY A 180 35.13 6.53 -22.80
N MET A 181 34.86 5.24 -22.98
CA MET A 181 35.70 4.16 -22.48
C MET A 181 36.88 4.00 -23.44
N ASP A 182 38.08 4.34 -22.97
CA ASP A 182 39.34 3.88 -23.56
C ASP A 182 39.62 2.47 -23.03
N GLU A 183 39.57 1.45 -23.90
CA GLU A 183 40.07 0.10 -23.61
C GLU A 183 41.55 0.01 -24.01
N ASP A 184 42.44 0.09 -23.02
CA ASP A 184 43.86 -0.21 -23.15
C ASP A 184 44.07 -1.74 -23.12
N ASN A 185 44.51 -2.30 -24.25
CA ASN A 185 44.80 -3.71 -24.43
C ASN A 185 46.32 -3.92 -24.35
N GLY A 186 46.81 -4.35 -23.18
CA GLY A 186 48.23 -4.59 -22.91
C GLY A 186 48.50 -5.97 -22.33
N LEU A 187 48.66 -6.99 -23.18
CA LEU A 187 49.26 -8.28 -22.83
C LEU A 187 50.66 -8.38 -23.46
N SER A 188 51.67 -8.26 -22.61
CA SER A 188 53.09 -8.48 -22.90
C SER A 188 53.45 -9.95 -22.76
N SER A 189 54.12 -10.54 -23.76
CA SER A 189 55.44 -11.21 -23.65
C SER A 189 55.70 -12.23 -24.77
N GLY A 190 56.92 -12.18 -25.33
CA GLY A 190 57.54 -13.36 -25.98
C GLY A 190 58.03 -13.19 -27.43
N ALA A 191 59.17 -12.53 -27.63
CA ALA A 191 60.08 -12.83 -28.75
C ALA A 191 60.87 -14.13 -28.38
N PRO A 192 61.46 -14.93 -29.31
CA PRO A 192 62.41 -14.46 -30.33
C PRO A 192 62.37 -15.17 -31.72
N SER A 193 63.09 -14.55 -32.66
CA SER A 193 63.52 -15.09 -33.97
C SER A 193 64.48 -16.29 -33.80
N PRO A 194 64.57 -17.23 -34.78
CA PRO A 194 65.66 -17.14 -35.78
C PRO A 194 65.28 -17.64 -37.20
N GLY A 195 66.10 -17.25 -38.19
CA GLY A 195 65.98 -17.55 -39.65
C GLY A 195 66.28 -19.01 -40.05
N PRO A 196 66.98 -19.30 -41.17
CA PRO A 196 67.72 -18.44 -42.10
C PRO A 196 66.94 -17.93 -43.33
#